data_AF-A0A2V9IZ76-F1
#
_entry.id   AF-A0A2V9IZ76-F1
#
_cell.length_a   1.000
_cell.length_b   1.000
_cell.length_c   1.000
_cell.angle_alpha   90.00
_cell.angle_beta   90.00
_cell.angle_gamma   90.00
#
_symmetry.space_group_name_H-M   'P 1'
#
loop_
_entity.id
_entity.type
_entity.pdbx_description
1 polymer ?
#
loop_
_entity_poly.entity_id
_entity_poly.type
_entity_poly.pdbx_seq_one_letter_code
_entity_poly.pdbx_strand_id
1 'polypeptide(L)' 'AKENPEAFSEIYQQLINHGAWSGEFDAVRKDGTPFTCYARVTILEVPGRQYWLSVQEDVTERKQAEELKQLFSQS' A
#
# COMPACT_ATOMS: atom_id res chain seq x y z
N ALA A 1 -7.92 -2.22 -12.73
CA ALA A 1 -7.30 -1.35 -11.71
C ALA A 1 -7.04 0.00 -12.37
N LYS A 2 -7.35 1.13 -11.71
CA LYS A 2 -6.81 2.42 -12.17
C LYS A 2 -5.33 2.40 -11.82
N GLU A 3 -4.52 1.83 -12.71
CA GLU A 3 -3.08 1.94 -12.63
C GLU A 3 -2.76 3.41 -12.88
N ASN A 4 -2.50 4.16 -11.81
CA ASN A 4 -1.95 5.50 -11.92
C ASN A 4 -0.44 5.32 -12.17
N PRO A 5 0.05 5.50 -13.40
CA PRO A 5 1.45 5.20 -13.74
C PRO A 5 2.42 6.07 -12.94
N GLU A 6 1.98 7.26 -12.54
CA GLU A 6 2.77 8.19 -11.72
C GLU A 6 2.97 7.67 -10.29
N ALA A 7 1.91 7.14 -9.67
CA ALA A 7 2.00 6.56 -8.33
C ALA A 7 2.92 5.33 -8.32
N PHE A 8 2.87 4.51 -9.36
CA PHE A 8 3.77 3.36 -9.48
C PHE A 8 5.23 3.80 -9.65
N SER A 9 5.47 4.85 -10.42
CA SER A 9 6.81 5.43 -10.60
C SER A 9 7.40 5.92 -9.28
N GLU A 10 6.62 6.60 -8.45
CA GLU A 10 7.10 7.10 -7.15
C GLU A 10 7.43 5.96 -6.18
N ILE A 11 6.56 4.96 -6.07
CA ILE A 11 6.80 3.75 -5.26
C ILE A 11 8.06 3.03 -5.74
N TYR A 12 8.23 2.90 -7.06
CA TYR A 12 9.41 2.32 -7.67
C TYR A 12 10.68 3.07 -7.31
N GLN A 13 10.66 4.41 -7.43
CA GLN A 13 11.80 5.27 -7.09
C GLN A 13 12.18 5.14 -5.61
N GLN A 14 11.20 5.12 -4.70
CA GLN A 14 11.49 4.93 -3.28
C GLN A 14 12.07 3.55 -3.00
N LEU A 15 11.55 2.50 -3.65
CA LEU A 15 12.08 1.15 -3.52
C LEU A 15 13.54 1.05 -3.95
N ILE A 16 13.89 1.57 -5.12
CA ILE A 16 15.27 1.48 -5.62
C ILE A 16 16.24 2.35 -4.82
N ASN A 17 15.80 3.51 -4.31
CA ASN A 17 16.67 4.46 -3.61
C ASN A 17 16.87 4.09 -2.15
N HIS A 18 15.85 3.53 -1.49
CA HIS A 18 15.86 3.28 -0.05
C HIS A 18 15.81 1.79 0.30
N GLY A 19 15.65 0.90 -0.69
CA GLY A 19 15.52 -0.54 -0.48
C GLY A 19 14.16 -0.98 0.09
N ALA A 20 13.29 -0.03 0.43
CA ALA A 20 11.98 -0.30 1.01
C ALA A 20 10.99 0.84 0.72
N TRP A 21 9.71 0.50 0.76
CA TRP A 21 8.59 1.43 0.68
C TRP A 21 7.47 0.96 1.61
N SER A 22 6.71 1.90 2.16
CA SER A 22 5.46 1.56 2.85
C SER A 22 4.45 2.68 2.70
N GLY A 23 3.19 2.32 2.48
CA GLY A 23 2.13 3.31 2.32
C GLY A 23 0.79 2.70 1.98
N GLU A 24 -0.20 3.57 1.83
CA GLU A 24 -1.56 3.21 1.45
C GLU A 24 -1.81 3.52 -0.02
N PHE A 25 -2.63 2.70 -0.67
CA PHE A 25 -3.13 2.93 -2.01
C PHE A 25 -4.50 2.28 -2.21
N ASP A 26 -5.27 2.82 -3.16
CA ASP A 26 -6.54 2.24 -3.56
C ASP A 26 -6.30 1.02 -4.43
N ALA A 27 -6.87 -0.11 -4.01
CA ALA A 27 -6.77 -1.39 -4.70
C ALA A 27 -8.15 -1.92 -5.07
N VAL A 28 -8.18 -2.89 -5.98
CA VAL A 28 -9.42 -3.52 -6.44
C VAL A 28 -9.25 -5.03 -6.32
N ARG A 29 -10.15 -5.67 -5.57
CA ARG A 29 -10.19 -7.13 -5.43
C ARG A 29 -10.52 -7.79 -6.78
N LYS A 30 -10.30 -9.10 -6.87
CA LYS A 30 -10.57 -9.87 -8.10
C LYS A 30 -12.05 -9.81 -8.54
N ASP A 31 -12.97 -9.69 -7.58
CA ASP A 31 -14.41 -9.53 -7.81
C ASP A 31 -14.81 -8.10 -8.22
N GLY A 32 -13.88 -7.16 -8.25
CA GLY A 32 -14.10 -5.77 -8.61
C GLY A 32 -14.37 -4.84 -7.42
N THR A 33 -14.43 -5.33 -6.18
CA THR A 33 -14.69 -4.47 -5.01
C THR A 33 -13.47 -3.61 -4.67
N PRO A 34 -13.60 -2.28 -4.59
CA PRO A 34 -12.51 -1.40 -4.16
C PRO A 34 -12.22 -1.56 -2.67
N PHE A 35 -10.97 -1.36 -2.27
CA PHE A 35 -10.54 -1.36 -0.88
C PHE A 35 -9.27 -0.53 -0.70
N THR A 36 -9.02 -0.07 0.52
CA THR A 36 -7.74 0.58 0.88
C THR A 36 -6.74 -0.47 1.29
N CYS A 37 -5.61 -0.55 0.58
CA CYS A 37 -4.51 -1.44 0.90
C CYS A 37 -3.39 -0.64 1.55
N TYR A 38 -2.94 -1.06 2.73
CA TYR A 38 -1.64 -0.68 3.26
C TYR A 38 -0.63 -1.75 2.87
N ALA A 39 0.50 -1.36 2.29
CA ALA A 39 1.55 -2.32 1.99
C ALA A 39 2.92 -1.87 2.48
N ARG A 40 3.74 -2.87 2.81
CA ARG A 40 5.17 -2.72 3.07
C ARG A 40 5.92 -3.57 2.06
N VAL A 41 6.79 -2.93 1.29
CA VAL A 41 7.58 -3.55 0.24
C VAL A 41 9.06 -3.40 0.59
N THR A 42 9.85 -4.46 0.42
CA THR A 42 11.30 -4.45 0.67
C THR A 42 12.00 -5.25 -0.42
N ILE A 43 13.17 -4.77 -0.83
CA ILE A 43 14.04 -5.46 -1.77
C ILE A 43 14.93 -6.42 -0.98
N LEU A 44 14.94 -7.69 -1.40
CA LEU A 44 15.81 -8.73 -0.87
C LEU A 44 16.79 -9.17 -1.95
N GLU A 45 18.06 -9.25 -1.60
CA GLU A 45 19.06 -9.95 -2.40
C GLU A 45 19.24 -11.38 -1.87
N VAL A 46 19.00 -12.35 -2.74
CA VAL A 46 19.27 -13.78 -2.52
C VAL A 46 20.27 -14.18 -3.59
N PRO A 47 21.34 -14.94 -3.30
CA PRO A 47 22.56 -15.01 -4.11
C PRO A 47 22.40 -14.82 -5.62
N GLY A 48 22.77 -13.61 -6.11
CA GLY A 48 22.74 -13.23 -7.52
C GLY A 48 21.39 -12.80 -8.08
N ARG A 49 20.33 -12.68 -7.25
CA ARG A 49 18.99 -12.31 -7.69
C ARG A 49 18.27 -11.40 -6.70
N GLN A 50 17.65 -10.36 -7.25
CA GLN A 50 16.82 -9.42 -6.52
C GLN A 50 15.36 -9.89 -6.48
N TYR A 51 14.76 -9.84 -5.30
CA TYR A 51 13.35 -10.16 -5.04
C TYR A 51 12.67 -8.99 -4.36
N TRP A 52 11.38 -8.80 -4.64
CA TRP A 52 10.56 -7.84 -3.92
C TRP A 52 9.63 -8.62 -3.01
N LEU A 53 9.76 -8.39 -1.71
CA LEU A 53 8.84 -8.91 -0.72
C LEU A 53 7.82 -7.83 -0.41
N SER A 54 6.54 -8.12 -0.63
CA SER A 54 5.43 -7.21 -0.31
C SER A 54 4.50 -7.89 0.68
N VAL A 55 4.21 -7.22 1.79
CA VAL A 55 3.14 -7.57 2.73
C VAL A 55 2.03 -6.55 2.55
N GLN A 56 0.81 -7.03 2.33
CA GLN A 56 -0.36 -6.22 2.03
C GLN A 56 -1.44 -6.50 3.07
N GLU A 57 -2.04 -5.44 3.59
CA GLU A 57 -3.11 -5.47 4.58
C GLU A 57 -4.28 -4.63 4.08
N ASP A 58 -5.48 -5.20 4.15
CA ASP A 58 -6.70 -4.44 3.92
C ASP A 58 -7.04 -3.62 5.16
N VAL A 59 -6.95 -2.30 5.05
CA VAL A 59 -7.15 -1.38 6.18
C VAL A 59 -8.48 -0.65 6.11
N THR A 60 -9.38 -1.06 5.23
CA THR A 60 -10.65 -0.37 4.95
C THR A 60 -11.50 -0.24 6.23
N GLU A 61 -11.71 -1.33 6.95
CA GLU A 61 -12.52 -1.33 8.17
C GLU A 61 -11.88 -0.51 9.30
N ARG A 62 -10.55 -0.62 9.44
CA ARG A 62 -9.79 0.13 10.45
C ARG A 62 -9.93 1.63 10.22
N LYS A 63 -9.80 2.10 8.98
CA LYS A 63 -9.92 3.53 8.64
C LYS A 63 -11.32 4.07 8.88
N GLN A 64 -12.34 3.32 8.49
CA GLN A 64 -13.73 3.72 8.76
C GLN A 64 -13.99 3.88 10.26
N ALA A 65 -13.46 2.97 11.10
CA ALA A 65 -13.57 3.07 12.54
C ALA A 65 -12.80 4.27 13.13
N GLU A 66 -11.63 4.58 12.58
CA GLU A 66 -10.84 5.76 12.99
C GLU A 66 -11.53 7.08 12.60
N GLU A 67 -12.06 7.19 11.39
CA GLU A 67 -12.80 8.36 10.91
C GLU A 67 -14.07 8.59 11.75
N LEU A 68 -14.82 7.52 12.04
CA LEU A 68 -15.99 7.60 12.93
C LEU A 68 -15.58 8.13 14.32
N LYS A 69 -14.51 7.59 14.91
CA LYS A 69 -14.00 8.07 16.21
C LYS A 69 -13.60 9.54 16.16
N GLN A 70 -12.92 9.97 15.10
CA GLN A 70 -12.53 11.37 14.92
C GLN A 70 -13.74 12.28 14.82
N LEU A 71 -14.78 11.87 14.06
CA LEU A 71 -16.02 12.63 13.92
C LEU A 71 -16.76 12.79 15.26
N PHE A 72 -16.87 11.70 16.04
CA PHE A 72 -17.47 11.74 17.38
C PHE A 72 -16.64 12.56 18.39
N SER A 73 -15.32 12.63 18.23
CA SER A 73 -14.45 13.43 19.12
C SER A 73 -14.52 14.94 18.86
N GLN A 74 -15.02 15.35 17.68
CA GLN A 74 -15.17 16.76 17.29
C GLN A 74 -16.59 17.30 17.46
N SER A 75 -17.53 16.47 17.92
CA SER A 75 -18.93 16.82 18.21
C SER A 75 -19.14 17.01 19.72
#